data_AF-A0A368GJ75-F1
#
_entry.id   AF-A0A368GJ75-F1
#
_cell.length_a   1.000
_cell.length_b   1.000
_cell.length_c   1.000
_cell.angle_alpha   90.00
_cell.angle_beta   90.00
_cell.angle_gamma   90.00
#
_symmetry.space_group_name_H-M   'P 1'
#
loop_
_entity.id
_entity.type
_entity.pdbx_description
1 polymer ?
#
loop_
_entity_poly.entity_id
_entity_poly.type
_entity_poly.pdbx_seq_one_letter_code
_entity_poly.pdbx_strand_id
1 'polypeptide(L)'
;MYCWARNTYFAPFEDEFLPEVPDRGKSMPLLQVSYYQWVPFFLVVVAFMFYAPCLLWRILYDKSGIRLNDIMNFANDKSNVQPASRRANINGLAMHLSSVFKHRFRFGSSHPYHHRVFKFLNLRFYEAYLTFLYLGIKLLFLINVLVQMILLSRFLQTNSQGFYGYGILWDLVTGQGR
;
A
#
# COMPACT_ATOMS: atom_id res chain seq x y z
N MET A 1 11.93 28.49 -23.22
CA MET A 1 12.31 27.52 -22.18
C MET A 1 12.53 28.14 -20.80
N TYR A 2 12.97 29.40 -20.69
CA TYR A 2 13.26 30.05 -19.41
C TYR A 2 12.08 30.06 -18.40
N CYS A 3 10.85 30.31 -18.86
CA CYS A 3 9.67 30.36 -17.98
C CYS A 3 9.25 29.00 -17.40
N TRP A 4 9.66 27.88 -18.03
CA TRP A 4 9.36 26.53 -17.52
C TRP A 4 10.43 26.05 -16.54
N ALA A 5 11.69 26.44 -16.74
CA ALA A 5 12.78 26.10 -15.84
C ALA A 5 12.80 26.95 -14.55
N ARG A 6 12.22 28.15 -14.59
CA ARG A 6 12.14 29.07 -13.43
C ARG A 6 10.82 28.89 -12.69
N ASN A 7 10.85 28.91 -11.36
CA ASN A 7 9.65 28.85 -10.53
C ASN A 7 8.68 29.99 -10.92
N THR A 8 7.42 29.64 -11.18
CA THR A 8 6.33 30.59 -11.40
C THR A 8 5.65 30.91 -10.07
N TYR A 9 5.00 32.06 -9.97
CA TYR A 9 4.21 32.43 -8.80
C TYR A 9 2.84 32.93 -9.24
N PHE A 10 1.81 32.70 -8.42
CA PHE A 10 0.48 33.26 -8.65
C PHE A 10 0.43 34.70 -8.12
N ALA A 11 -0.23 35.60 -8.85
CA ALA A 11 -0.47 36.98 -8.47
C ALA A 11 -1.99 37.26 -8.57
N PRO A 12 -2.65 37.70 -7.49
CA PRO A 12 -4.04 38.13 -7.55
C PRO A 12 -4.18 39.31 -8.51
N PHE A 13 -5.26 39.32 -9.31
CA PHE A 13 -5.51 40.40 -10.27
C PHE A 13 -5.84 41.76 -9.62
N GLU A 14 -6.12 41.78 -8.32
CA GLU A 14 -6.51 42.96 -7.55
C GLU A 14 -5.29 43.71 -6.95
N ASP A 15 -4.12 43.07 -6.89
CA ASP A 15 -2.90 43.70 -6.35
C ASP A 15 -2.18 44.51 -7.44
N GLU A 16 -2.34 45.83 -7.40
CA GLU A 16 -1.71 46.78 -8.34
C GLU A 16 -0.19 46.98 -8.07
N PHE A 17 0.28 46.60 -6.87
CA PHE A 17 1.69 46.72 -6.45
C PHE A 17 2.36 45.36 -6.27
N LEU A 18 2.86 44.79 -7.37
CA LEU A 18 3.76 43.65 -7.30
C LEU A 18 5.15 44.09 -6.79
N PRO A 19 5.74 43.43 -5.77
CA PRO A 19 7.06 43.77 -5.27
C PRO A 19 8.14 43.64 -6.36
N GLU A 20 9.30 44.26 -6.19
CA GLU A 20 10.37 44.20 -7.18
C GLU A 20 10.81 42.75 -7.48
N VAL A 21 11.18 42.48 -8.74
CA VAL A 21 11.54 41.16 -9.27
C VAL A 21 12.54 40.36 -8.40
N PRO A 22 13.54 40.96 -7.73
CA PRO A 22 14.47 40.24 -6.85
C PRO A 22 13.81 39.70 -5.58
N ASP A 23 12.81 40.41 -5.06
CA ASP A 23 12.19 40.13 -3.77
C ASP A 23 10.93 39.27 -3.87
N ARG A 24 10.28 39.19 -5.05
CA ARG A 24 9.13 38.28 -5.27
C ARG A 24 9.41 36.83 -4.84
N GLY A 25 10.65 36.37 -5.02
CA GLY A 25 11.08 35.03 -4.63
C GLY A 25 11.12 34.79 -3.11
N LYS A 26 11.33 35.85 -2.31
CA LYS A 26 11.47 35.79 -0.86
C LYS A 26 10.19 36.24 -0.13
N SER A 27 9.46 37.19 -0.69
CA SER A 27 8.25 37.78 -0.11
C SER A 27 7.01 36.92 -0.32
N MET A 28 7.01 36.07 -1.36
CA MET A 28 5.84 35.28 -1.78
C MET A 28 6.11 33.77 -1.90
N PRO A 29 6.70 33.11 -0.89
CA PRO A 29 7.07 31.68 -0.97
C PRO A 29 5.85 30.76 -1.09
N LEU A 30 4.72 31.14 -0.49
CA LEU A 30 3.46 30.38 -0.50
C LEU A 30 2.76 30.33 -1.86
N LEU A 31 3.10 31.24 -2.79
CA LEU A 31 2.49 31.27 -4.12
C LEU A 31 3.40 30.73 -5.22
N GLN A 32 4.58 30.23 -4.88
CA GLN A 32 5.47 29.62 -5.86
C GLN A 32 4.99 28.23 -6.26
N VAL A 33 4.66 28.08 -7.53
CA VAL A 33 4.04 26.88 -8.10
C VAL A 33 5.12 26.00 -8.75
N SER A 34 6.06 25.50 -7.94
CA SER A 34 7.18 24.66 -8.41
C SER A 34 6.81 23.17 -8.57
N TYR A 35 5.66 22.73 -8.04
CA TYR A 35 5.32 21.31 -7.98
C TYR A 35 5.19 20.66 -9.37
N TYR A 36 4.78 21.38 -10.42
CA TYR A 36 4.61 20.83 -11.77
C TYR A 36 5.88 20.20 -12.37
N GLN A 37 7.05 20.70 -12.01
CA GLN A 37 8.33 20.14 -12.47
C GLN A 37 8.60 18.76 -11.84
N TRP A 38 8.08 18.53 -10.63
CA TRP A 38 8.34 17.33 -9.83
C TRP A 38 7.20 16.30 -9.88
N VAL A 39 6.01 16.69 -10.36
CA VAL A 39 4.86 15.78 -10.59
C VAL A 39 5.25 14.48 -11.30
N PRO A 40 5.95 14.49 -12.45
CA PRO A 40 6.25 13.24 -13.16
C PRO A 40 7.11 12.28 -12.33
N PHE A 41 8.10 12.78 -11.59
CA PHE A 41 8.92 11.96 -10.69
C PHE A 41 8.12 11.43 -9.51
N PHE A 42 7.25 12.27 -8.93
CA PHE A 42 6.36 11.87 -7.85
C PHE A 42 5.42 10.73 -8.28
N LEU A 43 4.80 10.84 -9.46
CA LEU A 43 3.91 9.80 -10.00
C LEU A 43 4.61 8.46 -10.19
N VAL A 44 5.87 8.48 -10.66
CA VAL A 44 6.68 7.26 -10.80
C VAL A 44 6.91 6.62 -9.43
N VAL A 45 7.29 7.40 -8.42
CA VAL A 45 7.48 6.88 -7.04
C VAL A 45 6.19 6.30 -6.48
N VAL A 46 5.07 6.99 -6.65
CA VAL A 46 3.75 6.52 -6.18
C VAL A 46 3.36 5.20 -6.86
N ALA A 47 3.59 5.07 -8.17
CA ALA A 47 3.33 3.83 -8.91
C ALA A 47 4.18 2.66 -8.40
N PHE A 48 5.47 2.88 -8.15
CA PHE A 48 6.34 1.86 -7.55
C PHE A 48 5.87 1.48 -6.14
N MET A 49 5.46 2.46 -5.33
CA MET A 49 4.97 2.21 -3.98
C MET A 49 3.70 1.38 -3.99
N PHE A 50 2.77 1.61 -4.93
CA PHE A 50 1.59 0.76 -5.13
C PHE A 50 1.94 -0.67 -5.57
N TYR A 51 3.01 -0.86 -6.34
CA TYR A 51 3.44 -2.17 -6.80
C TYR A 51 4.21 -2.97 -5.74
N ALA A 52 4.92 -2.29 -4.84
CA ALA A 52 5.73 -2.90 -3.78
C ALA A 52 5.00 -3.99 -2.94
N PRO A 53 3.77 -3.79 -2.42
CA PRO A 53 3.07 -4.81 -1.66
C PRO A 53 2.74 -6.08 -2.48
N CYS A 54 2.45 -5.94 -3.78
CA CYS A 54 2.26 -7.09 -4.69
C CYS A 54 3.56 -7.88 -4.85
N LEU A 55 4.67 -7.18 -5.04
CA LEU A 55 5.99 -7.81 -5.20
C LEU A 55 6.40 -8.54 -3.93
N LEU A 56 6.20 -7.92 -2.76
CA LEU A 56 6.46 -8.53 -1.47
C LEU A 56 5.61 -9.79 -1.26
N TRP A 57 4.31 -9.75 -1.60
CA TRP A 57 3.47 -10.94 -1.59
C TRP A 57 4.07 -12.04 -2.45
N ARG A 58 4.45 -11.75 -3.71
CA ARG A 58 5.00 -12.74 -4.64
C ARG A 58 6.29 -13.38 -4.13
N ILE A 59 7.22 -12.57 -3.62
CA ILE A 59 8.51 -13.06 -3.10
C ILE A 59 8.30 -13.91 -1.85
N LEU A 60 7.53 -13.42 -0.88
CA LEU A 60 7.31 -14.13 0.38
C LEU A 60 6.44 -15.39 0.21
N TYR A 61 5.49 -15.34 -0.73
CA TYR A 61 4.68 -16.49 -1.12
C TYR A 61 5.54 -17.60 -1.76
N ASP A 62 6.45 -17.24 -2.66
CA ASP A 62 7.36 -18.20 -3.30
C ASP A 62 8.26 -18.90 -2.27
N LYS A 63 8.71 -18.16 -1.24
CA LYS A 63 9.48 -18.70 -0.11
C LYS A 63 8.67 -19.64 0.80
N SER A 64 7.34 -19.53 0.82
CA SER A 64 6.48 -20.41 1.61
C SER A 64 6.53 -21.86 1.10
N GLY A 65 6.68 -22.05 -0.22
CA GLY A 65 6.74 -23.37 -0.87
C GLY A 65 5.42 -24.16 -0.79
N ILE A 66 4.34 -23.54 -0.30
CA ILE A 66 2.98 -24.06 -0.36
C ILE A 66 2.29 -23.44 -1.57
N ARG A 67 1.91 -24.29 -2.53
CA ARG A 67 1.09 -23.87 -3.69
C ARG A 67 -0.36 -23.69 -3.27
N LEU A 68 -0.66 -22.63 -2.51
CA LEU A 68 -2.04 -22.29 -2.12
C LEU A 68 -2.97 -22.09 -3.32
N ASN A 69 -2.47 -21.60 -4.45
CA ASN A 69 -3.29 -21.44 -5.65
C ASN A 69 -3.82 -22.79 -6.13
N ASP A 70 -3.00 -23.83 -6.13
CA ASP A 70 -3.42 -25.18 -6.51
C ASP A 70 -4.44 -25.75 -5.52
N ILE A 71 -4.22 -25.53 -4.22
CA ILE A 71 -5.16 -25.95 -3.16
C ILE A 71 -6.51 -25.22 -3.32
N MET A 72 -6.48 -23.92 -3.57
CA MET A 72 -7.68 -23.09 -3.76
C MET A 72 -8.42 -23.49 -5.03
N ASN A 73 -7.71 -23.75 -6.12
CA ASN A 73 -8.29 -24.22 -7.39
C ASN A 73 -8.94 -25.60 -7.21
N PHE A 74 -8.29 -26.50 -6.47
CA PHE A 74 -8.84 -27.81 -6.16
C PHE A 74 -10.05 -27.74 -5.21
N ALA A 75 -10.05 -26.79 -4.27
CA ALA A 75 -11.21 -26.51 -3.41
C ALA A 75 -12.39 -25.89 -4.19
N ASN A 76 -12.11 -25.05 -5.19
CA ASN A 76 -13.11 -24.42 -6.05
C ASN A 76 -13.48 -25.25 -7.30
N ASP A 77 -13.00 -26.49 -7.40
CA ASP A 77 -13.30 -27.34 -8.57
C ASP A 77 -14.80 -27.61 -8.70
N LYS A 78 -15.33 -27.52 -9.93
CA LYS A 78 -16.74 -27.73 -10.27
C LYS A 78 -17.20 -29.16 -9.96
N SER A 79 -16.27 -30.12 -9.94
CA SER A 79 -16.52 -31.49 -9.51
C SER A 79 -16.98 -31.61 -8.04
N ASN A 80 -16.67 -30.62 -7.19
CA ASN A 80 -17.08 -30.58 -5.77
C ASN A 80 -18.59 -30.35 -5.55
N VAL A 81 -19.35 -30.08 -6.62
CA VAL A 81 -20.82 -30.05 -6.56
C VAL A 81 -21.37 -31.44 -6.19
N GLN A 82 -20.72 -32.52 -6.63
CA GLN A 82 -21.10 -33.88 -6.25
C GLN A 82 -20.56 -34.24 -4.85
N PRO A 83 -21.41 -34.74 -3.93
CA PRO A 83 -21.01 -34.98 -2.54
C PRO A 83 -19.97 -36.09 -2.37
N ALA A 84 -19.93 -37.08 -3.27
CA ALA A 84 -18.93 -38.15 -3.27
C ALA A 84 -17.54 -37.63 -3.66
N SER A 85 -17.46 -36.92 -4.80
CA SER A 85 -16.22 -36.29 -5.29
C SER A 85 -15.69 -35.23 -4.32
N ARG A 86 -16.58 -34.44 -3.70
CA ARG A 86 -16.21 -33.47 -2.67
C ARG A 86 -15.50 -34.11 -1.47
N ARG A 87 -16.02 -35.24 -0.95
CA ARG A 87 -15.40 -35.93 0.19
C ARG A 87 -14.03 -36.52 -0.16
N ALA A 88 -13.89 -37.10 -1.35
CA ALA A 88 -12.62 -37.60 -1.84
C ALA A 88 -11.58 -36.46 -1.99
N ASN A 89 -12.01 -35.33 -2.57
CA ASN A 89 -11.16 -34.15 -2.75
C ASN A 89 -10.74 -33.52 -1.41
N ILE A 90 -11.66 -33.37 -0.45
CA ILE A 90 -11.35 -32.87 0.90
C ILE A 90 -10.35 -33.80 1.61
N ASN A 91 -10.53 -35.11 1.52
CA ASN A 91 -9.62 -36.07 2.14
C ASN A 91 -8.23 -36.05 1.48
N GLY A 92 -8.16 -35.93 0.14
CA GLY A 92 -6.91 -35.76 -0.59
C GLY A 92 -6.16 -34.49 -0.18
N LEU A 93 -6.87 -33.37 -0.07
CA LEU A 93 -6.31 -32.10 0.42
C LEU A 93 -5.82 -32.23 1.87
N ALA A 94 -6.62 -32.81 2.76
CA ALA A 94 -6.25 -32.99 4.15
C ALA A 94 -5.01 -33.88 4.33
N MET A 95 -4.89 -34.96 3.53
CA MET A 95 -3.69 -35.80 3.51
C MET A 95 -2.46 -35.08 2.97
N HIS A 96 -2.60 -34.32 1.87
CA HIS A 96 -1.49 -33.54 1.33
C HIS A 96 -1.01 -32.48 2.33
N LEU A 97 -1.94 -31.75 2.94
CA LEU A 97 -1.65 -30.69 3.89
C LEU A 97 -1.02 -31.26 5.18
N SER A 98 -1.57 -32.34 5.72
CA SER A 98 -0.99 -33.02 6.89
C SER A 98 0.40 -33.62 6.63
N SER A 99 0.67 -34.12 5.42
CA SER A 99 2.00 -34.59 5.01
C SER A 99 3.03 -33.45 4.96
N VAL A 100 2.67 -32.32 4.34
CA VAL A 100 3.51 -31.11 4.28
C VAL A 100 3.81 -30.59 5.69
N PHE A 101 2.80 -30.56 6.56
CA PHE A 101 3.00 -30.17 7.95
C PHE A 101 3.90 -31.14 8.70
N LYS A 102 3.66 -32.45 8.62
CA LYS A 102 4.45 -33.47 9.33
C LYS A 102 5.93 -33.45 8.93
N HIS A 103 6.22 -33.24 7.64
CA HIS A 103 7.60 -33.15 7.15
C HIS A 103 8.32 -31.90 7.68
N ARG A 104 7.64 -30.74 7.72
CA ARG A 104 8.24 -29.49 8.21
C ARG A 104 8.27 -29.36 9.74
N PHE A 105 7.34 -29.98 10.46
CA PHE A 105 7.35 -30.04 11.93
C PHE A 105 8.58 -30.77 12.50
N ARG A 106 9.14 -31.73 11.76
CA ARG A 106 10.41 -32.40 12.13
C ARG A 106 11.63 -31.46 12.04
N PHE A 107 11.61 -30.47 11.15
CA PHE A 107 12.69 -29.47 11.05
C PHE A 107 12.56 -28.33 12.08
N GLY A 108 11.38 -28.11 12.67
CA GLY A 108 11.11 -27.01 13.60
C GLY A 108 11.35 -27.30 15.09
N SER A 109 11.71 -28.53 15.48
CA SER A 109 11.90 -28.89 16.91
C SER A 109 13.26 -28.54 17.50
N SER A 110 14.16 -27.87 16.77
CA SER A 110 15.50 -27.54 17.28
C SER A 110 15.95 -26.13 16.86
N HIS A 111 15.26 -25.10 17.36
CA HIS A 111 15.89 -23.77 17.44
C HIS A 111 15.49 -23.02 18.73
N PRO A 112 16.44 -22.76 19.66
CA PRO A 112 16.15 -22.33 21.03
C PRO A 112 16.04 -20.80 21.20
N TYR A 113 15.32 -20.10 20.31
CA TYR A 113 15.17 -18.64 20.40
C TYR A 113 13.72 -18.21 20.19
N HIS A 114 12.87 -18.57 21.16
CA HIS A 114 11.47 -18.15 21.19
C HIS A 114 11.37 -16.76 21.88
N HIS A 115 11.13 -15.70 21.10
CA HIS A 115 10.91 -14.35 21.62
C HIS A 115 9.66 -14.29 22.51
N ARG A 116 9.81 -13.78 23.76
CA ARG A 116 8.78 -13.72 24.83
C ARG A 116 7.43 -13.13 24.43
N VAL A 117 7.36 -12.28 23.41
CA VAL A 117 6.12 -11.62 22.97
C VAL A 117 5.15 -12.60 22.30
N PHE A 118 5.65 -13.68 21.69
CA PHE A 118 4.84 -14.62 20.90
C PHE A 118 4.20 -15.76 21.71
N LYS A 119 4.44 -15.84 23.03
CA LYS A 119 3.90 -16.92 23.88
C LYS A 119 2.41 -16.75 24.18
N PHE A 120 1.88 -15.52 24.13
CA PHE A 120 0.48 -15.25 24.47
C PHE A 120 -0.52 -15.71 23.39
N LEU A 121 -0.06 -15.89 22.15
CA LEU A 121 -0.94 -16.24 21.03
C LEU A 121 -1.06 -17.75 20.77
N ASN A 122 -0.25 -18.62 21.38
CA ASN A 122 -0.31 -20.09 21.20
C ASN A 122 -0.59 -20.56 19.75
N LEU A 123 -0.11 -19.81 18.75
CA LEU A 123 -0.47 -20.03 17.35
C LEU A 123 0.60 -20.90 16.71
N ARG A 124 0.14 -22.04 16.18
CA ARG A 124 0.87 -23.03 15.41
C ARG A 124 1.65 -22.33 14.29
N PHE A 125 2.95 -22.09 14.53
CA PHE A 125 3.79 -21.07 13.88
C PHE A 125 3.81 -21.11 12.34
N TYR A 126 3.58 -22.28 11.74
CA TYR A 126 3.68 -22.48 10.30
C TYR A 126 2.33 -22.43 9.56
N GLU A 127 1.26 -22.90 10.21
CA GLU A 127 -0.12 -22.82 9.70
C GLU A 127 -0.62 -21.37 9.69
N ALA A 128 -0.30 -20.65 10.78
CA ALA A 128 -0.66 -19.26 10.92
C ALA A 128 0.25 -18.32 10.10
N TYR A 129 1.46 -18.77 9.70
CA TYR A 129 2.42 -17.92 8.97
C TYR A 129 1.81 -17.34 7.69
N LEU A 130 1.17 -18.18 6.86
CA LEU A 130 0.53 -17.74 5.62
C LEU A 130 -0.63 -16.77 5.88
N THR A 131 -1.42 -17.01 6.92
CA THR A 131 -2.51 -16.12 7.33
C THR A 131 -1.98 -14.79 7.84
N PHE A 132 -0.96 -14.79 8.69
CA PHE A 132 -0.30 -13.57 9.17
C PHE A 132 0.39 -12.80 8.05
N LEU A 133 1.00 -13.50 7.09
CA LEU A 133 1.61 -12.90 5.91
C LEU A 133 0.56 -12.19 5.05
N TYR A 134 -0.57 -12.86 4.80
CA TYR A 134 -1.69 -12.29 4.07
C TYR A 134 -2.28 -11.06 4.78
N LEU A 135 -2.54 -11.17 6.08
CA LEU A 135 -3.03 -10.04 6.88
C LEU A 135 -2.01 -8.88 6.90
N GLY A 136 -0.72 -9.19 7.05
CA GLY A 136 0.36 -8.20 7.03
C GLY A 136 0.46 -7.47 5.69
N ILE A 137 0.24 -8.17 4.58
CA ILE A 137 0.24 -7.55 3.25
C ILE A 137 -1.00 -6.70 3.03
N LYS A 138 -2.18 -7.15 3.48
CA LYS A 138 -3.40 -6.32 3.47
C LYS A 138 -3.22 -5.05 4.32
N LEU A 139 -2.59 -5.17 5.49
CA LEU A 139 -2.24 -4.03 6.32
C LEU A 139 -1.24 -3.11 5.61
N LEU A 140 -0.23 -3.67 4.93
CA LEU A 140 0.74 -2.90 4.16
C LEU A 140 0.07 -2.11 3.01
N PHE A 141 -0.91 -2.70 2.32
CA PHE A 141 -1.73 -1.98 1.34
C PHE A 141 -2.48 -0.81 1.99
N LEU A 142 -3.08 -1.02 3.16
CA LEU A 142 -3.81 0.02 3.87
C LEU A 142 -2.87 1.16 4.29
N ILE A 143 -1.72 0.84 4.87
CA ILE A 143 -0.70 1.81 5.25
C ILE A 143 -0.20 2.57 4.02
N ASN A 144 0.04 1.88 2.91
CA ASN A 144 0.49 2.49 1.66
C ASN A 144 -0.50 3.55 1.15
N VAL A 145 -1.79 3.25 1.16
CA VAL A 145 -2.84 4.22 0.78
C VAL A 145 -2.85 5.44 1.71
N LEU A 146 -2.72 5.23 3.02
CA LEU A 146 -2.64 6.35 3.98
C LEU A 146 -1.39 7.21 3.75
N VAL A 147 -0.23 6.59 3.53
CA VAL A 147 1.02 7.29 3.26
C VAL A 147 0.90 8.09 1.96
N GLN A 148 0.33 7.53 0.90
CA GLN A 148 0.13 8.26 -0.37
C GLN A 148 -0.81 9.44 -0.21
N MET A 149 -1.85 9.30 0.60
CA MET A 149 -2.77 10.39 0.89
C MET A 149 -2.05 11.55 1.61
N ILE A 150 -1.15 11.23 2.55
CA ILE A 150 -0.31 12.23 3.26
C ILE A 150 0.77 12.81 2.35
N LEU A 151 1.39 11.99 1.49
CA LEU A 151 2.41 12.45 0.56
C LEU A 151 1.81 13.41 -0.48
N LEU A 152 0.61 13.11 -0.98
CA LEU A 152 -0.10 13.98 -1.90
C LEU A 152 -0.46 15.33 -1.25
N SER A 153 -0.98 15.31 -0.02
CA SER A 153 -1.31 16.55 0.71
C SER A 153 -0.08 17.41 0.98
N ARG A 154 1.05 16.79 1.31
CA ARG A 154 2.33 17.48 1.51
C ARG A 154 2.91 18.01 0.20
N PHE A 155 2.77 17.27 -0.90
CA PHE A 155 3.28 17.66 -2.21
C PHE A 155 2.60 18.91 -2.77
N LEU A 156 1.30 19.06 -2.54
CA LEU A 156 0.52 20.20 -3.02
C LEU A 156 0.54 21.42 -2.08
N GLN A 157 1.29 21.35 -0.97
CA GLN A 157 1.44 22.44 0.01
C GLN A 157 0.12 23.08 0.48
N THR A 158 -0.98 22.32 0.45
CA THR A 158 -2.28 22.72 1.02
C THR A 158 -2.22 22.61 2.55
N ASN A 159 -1.40 23.45 3.19
CA ASN A 159 -1.19 23.43 4.64
C ASN A 159 -2.35 24.11 5.41
N SER A 160 -3.26 24.79 4.70
CA SER A 160 -4.38 25.55 5.28
C SER A 160 -5.75 24.86 5.19
N GLN A 161 -5.92 23.85 4.32
CA GLN A 161 -7.20 23.14 4.16
C GLN A 161 -6.99 21.68 4.54
N GLY A 162 -7.66 21.23 5.61
CA GLY A 162 -7.57 19.85 6.10
C GLY A 162 -7.90 18.80 5.02
N PHE A 163 -7.54 17.53 5.29
CA PHE A 163 -7.80 16.33 4.47
C PHE A 163 -8.02 16.65 2.97
N TYR A 164 -6.92 16.72 2.21
CA TYR A 164 -6.80 17.19 0.81
C TYR A 164 -7.96 16.84 -0.14
N GLY A 165 -8.68 15.73 0.06
CA GLY A 165 -9.88 15.40 -0.70
C GLY A 165 -11.18 16.04 -0.21
N TYR A 166 -11.41 16.09 1.10
CA TYR A 166 -12.67 16.56 1.66
C TYR A 166 -12.80 18.09 1.61
N GLY A 167 -11.73 18.82 1.96
CA GLY A 167 -11.74 20.29 1.93
C GLY A 167 -12.00 20.85 0.54
N ILE A 168 -11.29 20.33 -0.47
CA ILE A 168 -11.43 20.78 -1.86
C ILE A 168 -12.82 20.42 -2.41
N LEU A 169 -13.33 19.21 -2.13
CA LEU A 169 -14.68 18.83 -2.56
C LEU A 169 -15.76 19.70 -1.90
N TRP A 170 -15.59 20.03 -0.61
CA TRP A 170 -16.50 20.92 0.09
C TRP A 170 -16.48 22.34 -0.48
N ASP A 171 -15.32 22.89 -0.79
CA ASP A 171 -15.17 24.22 -1.40
C ASP A 171 -15.74 24.26 -2.83
N LEU A 172 -15.57 23.18 -3.60
CA LEU A 172 -16.20 23.04 -4.93
C LEU A 172 -17.73 22.99 -4.84
N VAL A 173 -18.27 22.26 -3.85
CA VAL A 173 -19.73 22.14 -3.64
C VAL A 173 -20.33 23.43 -3.10
N THR A 174 -19.62 24.15 -2.23
CA THR A 174 -20.07 25.43 -1.67
C THR A 174 -19.76 26.63 -2.56
N GLY A 175 -19.06 26.44 -3.69
CA GLY A 175 -18.74 27.48 -4.65
C GLY A 175 -17.71 28.51 -4.15
N GLN A 176 -16.97 28.20 -3.08
CA GLN A 176 -15.93 29.07 -2.51
C GLN A 176 -14.54 28.78 -3.10
N GLY A 177 -14.44 28.65 -4.42
CA GLY A 177 -13.15 28.61 -5.10
C GLY A 177 -12.53 30.01 -5.09
N ARG A 178 -11.57 30.26 -4.18
CA ARG A 178 -10.62 31.36 -4.29
C ARG A 178 -9.39 30.93 -5.05
#